data_AF-A0A6G8NDG3-F1
#
_entry.id   AF-A0A6G8NDG3-F1
#
_cell.length_a   1.000
_cell.length_b   1.000
_cell.length_c   1.000
_cell.angle_alpha   90.00
_cell.angle_beta   90.00
_cell.angle_gamma   90.00
#
_symmetry.space_group_name_H-M   'P 1'
#
loop_
_entity.id
_entity.type
_entity.pdbx_description
1 polymer ?
#
loop_
_entity_poly.entity_id
_entity_poly.type
_entity_poly.pdbx_seq_one_letter_code
_entity_poly.pdbx_strand_id
1 'polypeptide(L)'
;MAANDKVFITFYDDESDAFKYSWLRRSTVEPFLDRAPIDALPSPAPGAPITNEDARLLGGMAFMSLVGGRQSLRDRLEIVTATPMDWTPPVPPTMPATPPRPATNPTDGLKAHGNFRHWHIDIMAAQGRDLTLGLSLDSVRTTITFQTATRCSIENFGITNIVGDIAILEDGTQAYDDALVKLSSCKRLHRAMQPNWIVSVSSAVGVNALVECVAISVQP
;
A
#
# COMPACT_ATOMS: atom_id res chain seq x y z
N MET A 1 -35.62 -13.75 -8.35
CA MET A 1 -35.20 -14.06 -6.96
C MET A 1 -33.80 -13.53 -6.80
N ALA A 2 -33.58 -12.54 -5.92
CA ALA A 2 -32.24 -12.05 -5.67
C ALA A 2 -31.40 -13.18 -5.07
N ALA A 3 -30.41 -13.65 -5.82
CA ALA A 3 -29.43 -14.60 -5.34
C ALA A 3 -28.76 -14.04 -4.07
N ASN A 4 -28.46 -14.92 -3.12
CA ASN A 4 -27.98 -14.62 -1.78
C ASN A 4 -26.86 -13.55 -1.77
N ASP A 5 -27.21 -12.30 -1.44
CA ASP A 5 -26.34 -11.11 -1.54
C ASP A 5 -25.51 -10.88 -0.26
N LYS A 6 -24.99 -11.96 0.33
CA LYS A 6 -24.29 -11.89 1.63
C LYS A 6 -22.81 -12.13 1.46
N VAL A 7 -22.01 -11.36 2.18
CA VAL A 7 -20.58 -11.54 2.32
C VAL A 7 -20.27 -11.91 3.77
N PHE A 8 -19.44 -12.92 3.95
CA PHE A 8 -18.91 -13.34 5.24
C PHE A 8 -17.50 -12.79 5.38
N ILE A 9 -17.26 -12.01 6.43
CA ILE A 9 -15.93 -11.49 6.75
C ILE A 9 -15.46 -12.12 8.04
N THR A 10 -14.25 -12.66 8.04
CA THR A 10 -13.55 -13.10 9.26
C THR A 10 -12.34 -12.22 9.48
N PHE A 11 -12.09 -11.84 10.73
CA PHE A 11 -10.94 -11.05 11.12
C PHE A 11 -10.47 -11.44 12.52
N TYR A 12 -9.23 -11.13 12.84
CA TYR A 12 -8.71 -11.23 14.19
C TYR A 12 -8.80 -9.86 14.86
N ASP A 13 -9.40 -9.81 16.04
CA ASP A 13 -9.45 -8.62 16.87
C ASP A 13 -8.33 -8.66 17.92
N ASP A 14 -7.35 -7.76 17.75
CA ASP A 14 -6.20 -7.64 18.64
C ASP A 14 -6.58 -7.17 20.04
N GLU A 15 -7.65 -6.38 20.19
CA GLU A 15 -8.06 -5.86 21.50
C GLU A 15 -8.65 -6.96 22.39
N SER A 16 -9.37 -7.90 21.78
CA SER A 16 -10.03 -9.00 22.51
C SER A 16 -9.35 -10.35 22.35
N ASP A 17 -8.20 -10.39 21.67
CA ASP A 17 -7.43 -11.60 21.36
C ASP A 17 -8.29 -12.73 20.78
N ALA A 18 -9.20 -12.39 19.85
CA ALA A 18 -10.23 -13.32 19.37
C ALA A 18 -10.49 -13.22 17.86
N PHE A 19 -10.76 -14.38 17.24
CA PHE A 19 -11.32 -14.43 15.90
C PHE A 19 -12.79 -14.03 15.94
N LYS A 20 -13.17 -13.09 15.08
CA LYS A 20 -14.54 -12.60 14.94
C LYS A 20 -14.99 -12.73 13.49
N TYR A 21 -16.30 -12.81 13.31
CA TYR A 21 -16.89 -12.78 11.98
C TYR A 21 -18.08 -11.82 11.93
N SER A 22 -18.42 -11.38 10.72
CA SER A 22 -19.61 -10.59 10.45
C SER A 22 -20.25 -10.96 9.11
N TRP A 23 -21.57 -10.81 9.04
CA TRP A 23 -22.35 -10.95 7.81
C TRP A 23 -22.74 -9.57 7.31
N LEU A 24 -22.32 -9.24 6.09
CA LEU A 24 -22.64 -7.98 5.43
C LEU A 24 -23.40 -8.25 4.13
N ARG A 25 -24.03 -7.22 3.57
CA ARG A 25 -24.50 -7.29 2.19
C ARG A 25 -23.33 -7.10 1.23
N ARG A 26 -23.37 -7.73 0.06
CA ARG A 26 -22.33 -7.56 -0.95
C ARG A 26 -22.21 -6.10 -1.38
N SER A 27 -23.35 -5.43 -1.59
CA SER A 27 -23.43 -4.00 -1.85
C SER A 27 -22.70 -3.12 -0.83
N THR A 28 -22.59 -3.55 0.44
CA THR A 28 -21.84 -2.82 1.47
C THR A 28 -20.33 -2.86 1.23
N VAL A 29 -19.83 -3.93 0.59
CA VAL A 29 -18.41 -4.18 0.40
C VAL A 29 -17.95 -4.09 -1.06
N GLU A 30 -18.89 -4.02 -2.01
CA GLU A 30 -18.65 -3.91 -3.47
C GLU A 30 -17.57 -2.87 -3.80
N PRO A 31 -17.61 -1.63 -3.26
CA PRO A 31 -16.60 -0.62 -3.59
C PRO A 31 -15.17 -0.99 -3.17
N PHE A 32 -15.02 -1.90 -2.20
CA PHE A 32 -13.73 -2.41 -1.75
C PHE A 32 -13.29 -3.64 -2.56
N LEU A 33 -14.26 -4.49 -2.94
CA LEU A 33 -14.02 -5.66 -3.78
C LEU A 33 -13.54 -5.25 -5.18
N ASP A 34 -14.10 -4.19 -5.77
CA ASP A 34 -13.69 -3.66 -7.09
C ASP A 34 -12.22 -3.21 -7.15
N ARG A 35 -11.61 -2.92 -5.99
CA ARG A 35 -10.25 -2.38 -5.87
C ARG A 35 -9.23 -3.38 -5.36
N ALA A 36 -9.68 -4.57 -4.95
CA ALA A 36 -8.82 -5.61 -4.41
C ALA A 36 -8.54 -6.67 -5.48
N PRO A 37 -7.33 -7.25 -5.53
CA PRO A 37 -7.12 -8.48 -6.26
C PRO A 37 -7.96 -9.58 -5.61
N ILE A 38 -8.91 -10.14 -6.35
CA ILE A 38 -9.77 -11.24 -5.90
C ILE A 38 -9.34 -12.49 -6.67
N ASP A 39 -8.60 -13.36 -5.98
CA ASP A 39 -8.29 -14.67 -6.50
C ASP A 39 -9.46 -15.63 -6.28
N ALA A 40 -9.69 -16.51 -7.25
CA ALA A 40 -10.66 -17.58 -7.09
C ALA A 40 -10.14 -18.58 -6.05
N LEU A 41 -10.95 -18.84 -5.02
CA LEU A 41 -10.65 -19.93 -4.09
C LEU A 41 -10.92 -21.28 -4.78
N PRO A 42 -10.15 -22.34 -4.45
CA PRO A 42 -10.50 -23.70 -4.86
C PRO A 42 -11.94 -24.00 -4.45
N SER A 43 -12.78 -24.25 -5.46
CA SER A 43 -14.22 -24.44 -5.29
C SER A 43 -14.66 -25.66 -6.08
N PRO A 44 -15.70 -26.39 -5.64
CA PRO A 44 -16.31 -27.44 -6.43
C PRO A 44 -16.72 -26.95 -7.81
N ALA A 45 -16.71 -27.84 -8.79
CA ALA A 45 -17.22 -27.54 -10.13
C ALA A 45 -18.70 -27.10 -10.05
N PRO A 46 -19.16 -26.19 -10.94
CA PRO A 46 -20.55 -25.77 -10.96
C PRO A 46 -21.52 -26.96 -11.00
N GLY A 47 -22.43 -27.03 -10.04
CA GLY A 47 -23.41 -28.12 -9.92
C GLY A 47 -22.92 -29.38 -9.21
N ALA A 48 -21.64 -29.48 -8.85
CA ALA A 48 -21.14 -30.57 -8.02
C ALA A 48 -21.58 -30.40 -6.54
N PRO A 49 -21.72 -31.50 -5.78
CA PRO A 49 -21.94 -31.42 -4.34
C PRO A 49 -20.78 -30.71 -3.64
N ILE A 50 -21.10 -29.85 -2.67
CA ILE A 50 -20.11 -29.29 -1.74
C ILE A 50 -19.83 -30.34 -0.68
N THR A 51 -18.58 -30.78 -0.57
CA THR A 51 -18.16 -31.83 0.37
C THR A 51 -17.64 -31.24 1.68
N ASN A 52 -17.49 -32.11 2.70
CA ASN A 52 -16.82 -31.74 3.94
C ASN A 52 -15.38 -31.28 3.70
N GLU A 53 -14.72 -31.84 2.68
CA GLU A 53 -13.34 -31.48 2.35
C GLU A 53 -13.27 -30.07 1.76
N ASP A 54 -14.23 -29.70 0.90
CA ASP A 54 -14.31 -28.34 0.35
C ASP A 54 -14.51 -27.31 1.47
N ALA A 55 -15.42 -27.58 2.41
CA ALA A 55 -15.65 -26.73 3.56
C ALA A 55 -14.39 -26.60 4.45
N ARG A 56 -13.67 -27.70 4.66
CA ARG A 56 -12.42 -27.73 5.43
C ARG A 56 -11.31 -26.92 4.76
N LEU A 57 -11.15 -27.05 3.44
CA LEU A 57 -10.16 -26.31 2.67
C LEU A 57 -10.46 -24.81 2.66
N LEU A 58 -11.70 -24.42 2.39
CA LEU A 58 -12.10 -23.01 2.37
C LEU A 58 -11.94 -22.36 3.74
N GLY A 59 -12.42 -23.01 4.81
CA GLY A 59 -12.24 -22.51 6.18
C GLY A 59 -10.78 -22.48 6.61
N GLY A 60 -10.01 -23.53 6.26
CA GLY A 60 -8.58 -23.61 6.52
C GLY A 60 -7.81 -22.49 5.85
N MET A 61 -8.06 -22.20 4.57
CA MET A 61 -7.42 -21.09 3.87
C MET A 61 -7.75 -19.73 4.49
N ALA A 62 -9.03 -19.49 4.83
CA ALA A 62 -9.45 -18.25 5.47
C ALA A 62 -8.72 -18.05 6.82
N PHE A 63 -8.65 -19.10 7.63
CA PHE A 63 -7.94 -19.09 8.90
C PHE A 63 -6.44 -18.88 8.72
N MET A 64 -5.81 -19.60 7.80
CA MET A 64 -4.37 -19.51 7.54
C MET A 64 -3.96 -18.16 6.96
N SER A 65 -4.84 -17.51 6.19
CA SER A 65 -4.61 -16.14 5.68
C SER A 65 -4.56 -15.11 6.82
N LEU A 66 -5.29 -15.34 7.91
CA LEU A 66 -5.28 -14.46 9.10
C LEU A 66 -4.09 -14.76 10.02
N VAL A 67 -3.78 -16.03 10.25
CA VAL A 67 -2.66 -16.44 11.12
C VAL A 67 -1.31 -16.19 10.47
N GLY A 68 -1.22 -16.43 9.15
CA GLY A 68 0.03 -16.35 8.40
C GLY A 68 0.71 -14.98 8.49
N GLY A 69 -0.02 -13.89 8.73
CA GLY A 69 0.59 -12.57 8.91
C GLY A 69 1.15 -12.25 10.30
N ARG A 70 0.97 -13.15 11.30
CA ARG A 70 1.10 -12.79 12.72
C ARG A 70 1.87 -13.83 13.53
N GLN A 71 3.06 -13.48 14.02
CA GLN A 71 3.92 -14.41 14.76
C GLN A 71 3.24 -14.97 16.01
N SER A 72 2.58 -14.12 16.80
CA SER A 72 1.88 -14.54 18.03
C SER A 72 0.81 -15.61 17.79
N LEU A 73 0.18 -15.63 16.61
CA LEU A 73 -0.80 -16.65 16.25
C LEU A 73 -0.14 -17.90 15.70
N ARG A 74 0.95 -17.76 14.93
CA ARG A 74 1.73 -18.90 14.43
C ARG A 74 2.29 -19.75 15.57
N ASP A 75 2.79 -19.10 16.62
CA ASP A 75 3.35 -19.80 17.79
C ASP A 75 2.30 -20.62 18.56
N ARG A 76 1.01 -20.32 18.36
CA ARG A 76 -0.14 -21.02 18.95
C ARG A 76 -0.74 -22.08 18.03
N LEU A 77 -0.20 -22.29 16.82
CA LEU A 77 -0.75 -23.25 15.86
C LEU A 77 -0.37 -24.69 16.22
N GLU A 78 -1.39 -25.50 16.47
CA GLU A 78 -1.27 -26.95 16.66
C GLU A 78 -1.95 -27.71 15.50
N ILE A 79 -1.56 -27.42 14.26
CA ILE A 79 -2.13 -28.04 13.06
C ILE A 79 -1.08 -28.84 12.28
N VAL A 80 -1.51 -29.96 11.70
CA VAL A 80 -0.69 -30.77 10.78
C VAL A 80 -1.13 -30.48 9.35
N THR A 81 -0.21 -29.96 8.53
CA THR A 81 -0.42 -29.72 7.11
C THR A 81 0.18 -30.85 6.27
N ALA A 82 -0.31 -31.06 5.05
CA ALA A 82 0.17 -32.13 4.16
C ALA A 82 1.67 -31.98 3.81
N THR A 83 2.15 -30.75 3.77
CA THR A 83 3.56 -30.37 3.72
C THR A 83 3.85 -29.40 4.85
N PRO A 84 5.00 -29.50 5.56
CA PRO A 84 5.36 -28.54 6.59
C PRO A 84 5.29 -27.11 6.05
N MET A 85 4.62 -26.23 6.77
CA MET A 85 4.46 -24.85 6.34
C MET A 85 5.79 -24.11 6.53
N ASP A 86 6.33 -23.56 5.45
CA ASP A 86 7.45 -22.63 5.52
C ASP A 86 6.92 -21.24 5.88
N TRP A 87 7.16 -20.85 7.13
CA TRP A 87 6.78 -19.55 7.66
C TRP A 87 7.84 -18.49 7.47
N THR A 88 9.00 -18.85 6.88
CA THR A 88 10.03 -17.87 6.57
C THR A 88 9.41 -16.85 5.62
N PRO A 89 9.39 -15.55 6.01
CA PRO A 89 8.94 -14.53 5.10
C PRO A 89 9.73 -14.68 3.80
N PRO A 90 9.08 -14.62 2.61
CA PRO A 90 9.81 -14.65 1.36
C PRO A 90 10.90 -13.60 1.45
N VAL A 91 12.16 -14.02 1.28
CA VAL A 91 13.30 -13.11 1.31
C VAL A 91 13.00 -12.05 0.27
N PRO A 92 12.83 -10.78 0.67
CA PRO A 92 12.66 -9.71 -0.29
C PRO A 92 13.83 -9.82 -1.26
N PRO A 93 13.63 -9.68 -2.59
CA PRO A 93 14.74 -9.67 -3.52
C PRO A 93 15.81 -8.76 -2.94
N THR A 94 17.05 -9.27 -2.83
CA THR A 94 18.16 -8.53 -2.22
C THR A 94 18.30 -7.24 -3.00
N MET A 95 17.73 -6.16 -2.47
CA MET A 95 17.97 -4.84 -3.01
C MET A 95 19.48 -4.64 -2.96
N PRO A 96 20.09 -4.09 -4.02
CA PRO A 96 21.46 -3.62 -3.91
C PRO A 96 21.56 -2.78 -2.63
N ALA A 97 22.68 -2.95 -1.91
CA ALA A 97 22.95 -2.26 -0.66
C ALA A 97 22.46 -0.81 -0.77
N THR A 98 21.70 -0.37 0.23
CA THR A 98 21.27 1.03 0.35
C THR A 98 22.44 1.91 -0.04
N PRO A 99 22.34 2.72 -1.12
CA PRO A 99 23.39 3.66 -1.45
C PRO A 99 23.70 4.44 -0.17
N PRO A 100 24.97 4.74 0.11
CA PRO A 100 25.31 5.53 1.28
C PRO A 100 24.40 6.75 1.30
N ARG A 101 23.77 7.00 2.46
CA ARG A 101 22.97 8.19 2.73
C ARG A 101 23.61 9.37 1.98
N PRO A 102 22.96 9.97 0.97
CA PRO A 102 23.47 11.22 0.44
C PRO A 102 23.59 12.16 1.63
N ALA A 103 24.78 12.69 1.88
CA ALA A 103 25.06 13.62 2.98
C ALA A 103 24.25 14.93 2.87
N THR A 104 23.49 15.06 1.79
CA THR A 104 22.65 16.18 1.43
C THR A 104 21.26 15.98 2.03
N ASN A 105 20.78 17.00 2.73
CA ASN A 105 19.39 17.09 3.19
C ASN A 105 18.47 16.75 1.98
N PRO A 106 17.38 15.97 2.11
CA PRO A 106 16.49 15.68 0.98
C PRO A 106 16.00 16.96 0.26
N THR A 107 15.98 18.12 0.96
CA THR A 107 15.76 19.42 0.30
C THR A 107 16.84 19.81 -0.71
N ASP A 108 18.10 19.41 -0.55
CA ASP A 108 19.18 19.76 -1.48
C ASP A 108 18.94 19.13 -2.86
N GLY A 109 18.49 17.87 -2.89
CA GLY A 109 18.13 17.18 -4.13
C GLY A 109 16.93 17.82 -4.84
N LEU A 110 15.90 18.22 -4.07
CA LEU A 110 14.75 18.95 -4.63
C LEU A 110 15.17 20.34 -5.15
N LYS A 111 15.94 21.08 -4.36
CA LYS A 111 16.41 22.44 -4.68
C LYS A 111 17.35 22.47 -5.88
N ALA A 112 18.18 21.46 -6.07
CA ALA A 112 19.06 21.34 -7.24
C ALA A 112 18.29 21.35 -8.57
N HIS A 113 17.03 20.92 -8.56
CA HIS A 113 16.13 20.91 -9.72
C HIS A 113 15.01 21.96 -9.61
N GLY A 114 15.17 22.97 -8.74
CA GLY A 114 14.17 24.01 -8.54
C GLY A 114 12.81 23.46 -8.11
N ASN A 115 12.79 22.45 -7.23
CA ASN A 115 11.60 21.73 -6.78
C ASN A 115 10.75 21.14 -7.93
N PHE A 116 11.39 20.86 -9.07
CA PHE A 116 10.78 20.29 -10.26
C PHE A 116 9.64 21.13 -10.86
N ARG A 117 9.60 22.45 -10.60
CA ARG A 117 8.60 23.32 -11.23
C ARG A 117 8.65 23.20 -12.75
N HIS A 118 7.49 23.02 -13.37
CA HIS A 118 7.32 22.83 -14.82
C HIS A 118 7.78 21.48 -15.38
N TRP A 119 8.29 20.56 -14.55
CA TRP A 119 8.59 19.20 -14.99
C TRP A 119 7.30 18.41 -15.21
N HIS A 120 7.34 17.45 -16.12
CA HIS A 120 6.27 16.51 -16.39
C HIS A 120 6.43 15.26 -15.54
N ILE A 121 5.34 14.75 -14.97
CA ILE A 121 5.29 13.39 -14.40
C ILE A 121 4.83 12.44 -15.49
N ASP A 122 5.76 11.62 -15.99
CA ASP A 122 5.51 10.68 -17.08
C ASP A 122 5.53 9.21 -16.64
N ILE A 123 6.04 8.92 -15.44
CA ILE A 123 6.03 7.59 -14.82
C ILE A 123 5.52 7.71 -13.39
N MET A 124 4.67 6.77 -13.00
CA MET A 124 4.36 6.50 -11.61
C MET A 124 4.47 4.99 -11.40
N ALA A 125 5.38 4.58 -10.53
CA ALA A 125 5.65 3.18 -10.25
C ALA A 125 5.61 2.93 -8.74
N ALA A 126 4.88 1.88 -8.35
CA ALA A 126 4.92 1.37 -6.99
C ALA A 126 5.63 0.01 -7.03
N GLN A 127 6.73 -0.13 -6.28
CA GLN A 127 7.48 -1.38 -6.19
C GLN A 127 7.77 -1.69 -4.73
N GLY A 128 7.22 -2.81 -4.23
CA GLY A 128 7.32 -3.16 -2.82
C GLY A 128 6.67 -2.08 -1.95
N ARG A 129 7.52 -1.26 -1.31
CA ARG A 129 7.09 -0.16 -0.42
C ARG A 129 7.45 1.22 -0.95
N ASP A 130 8.07 1.29 -2.11
CA ASP A 130 8.57 2.53 -2.67
C ASP A 130 7.59 3.05 -3.72
N LEU A 131 7.36 4.37 -3.69
CA LEU A 131 6.64 5.08 -4.73
C LEU A 131 7.64 5.93 -5.49
N THR A 132 7.74 5.71 -6.81
CA THR A 132 8.64 6.45 -7.69
C THR A 132 7.85 7.26 -8.69
N LEU A 133 8.19 8.54 -8.84
CA LEU A 133 7.74 9.38 -9.94
C LEU A 133 8.91 9.56 -10.92
N GLY A 134 8.66 9.27 -12.20
CA GLY A 134 9.53 9.69 -13.28
C GLY A 134 9.17 11.10 -13.71
N LEU A 135 10.20 11.93 -13.79
CA LEU A 135 10.10 13.35 -14.04
C LEU A 135 10.91 13.69 -15.29
N SER A 136 10.35 14.51 -16.17
CA SER A 136 11.04 15.00 -17.37
C SER A 136 10.88 16.49 -17.59
N LEU A 137 11.95 17.14 -18.04
CA LEU A 137 11.95 18.50 -18.56
C LEU A 137 12.82 18.51 -19.82
N ASP A 138 12.19 18.80 -20.96
CA ASP A 138 12.79 18.69 -22.28
C ASP A 138 13.41 17.29 -22.52
N SER A 139 14.73 17.21 -22.70
CA SER A 139 15.48 15.95 -22.90
C SER A 139 16.05 15.37 -21.61
N VAL A 140 15.88 16.06 -20.47
CA VAL A 140 16.39 15.61 -19.17
C VAL A 140 15.33 14.76 -18.50
N ARG A 141 15.76 13.60 -17.99
CA ARG A 141 14.95 12.73 -17.13
C ARG A 141 15.61 12.58 -15.77
N THR A 142 14.77 12.31 -14.79
CA THR A 142 15.15 12.02 -13.41
C THR A 142 13.99 11.29 -12.74
N THR A 143 14.23 10.78 -11.54
CA THR A 143 13.25 10.12 -10.72
C THR A 143 13.32 10.66 -9.30
N ILE A 144 12.14 10.76 -8.67
CA ILE A 144 12.03 10.91 -7.22
C ILE A 144 11.41 9.64 -6.66
N THR A 145 12.08 9.04 -5.67
CA THR A 145 11.57 7.87 -4.97
C THR A 145 11.29 8.22 -3.52
N PHE A 146 10.04 8.01 -3.12
CA PHE A 146 9.57 8.02 -1.74
C PHE A 146 9.77 6.63 -1.16
N GLN A 147 10.85 6.47 -0.42
CA GLN A 147 11.27 5.18 0.12
C GLN A 147 10.45 4.83 1.35
N THR A 148 9.94 3.60 1.36
CA THR A 148 9.05 3.10 2.41
C THR A 148 7.86 4.05 2.65
N ALA A 149 7.06 4.26 1.61
CA ALA A 149 5.83 5.02 1.73
C ALA A 149 4.82 4.29 2.63
N THR A 150 4.30 4.98 3.64
CA THR A 150 3.35 4.44 4.62
C THR A 150 1.91 4.83 4.30
N ARG A 151 1.70 6.00 3.67
CA ARG A 151 0.42 6.48 3.16
C ARG A 151 0.64 7.31 1.91
N CYS A 152 -0.29 7.24 0.96
CA CYS A 152 -0.27 8.04 -0.25
C CYS A 152 -1.69 8.40 -0.69
N SER A 153 -1.86 9.66 -1.09
CA SER A 153 -3.04 10.17 -1.78
C SER A 153 -2.58 10.73 -3.13
N ILE A 154 -3.22 10.29 -4.22
CA ILE A 154 -2.97 10.79 -5.58
C ILE A 154 -4.32 11.21 -6.15
N GLU A 155 -4.39 12.43 -6.67
CA GLU A 155 -5.60 13.02 -7.23
C GLU A 155 -5.32 13.69 -8.57
N ASN A 156 -6.33 13.74 -9.43
CA ASN A 156 -6.31 14.48 -10.70
C ASN A 156 -5.18 14.06 -11.66
N PHE A 157 -4.77 12.78 -11.63
CA PHE A 157 -3.78 12.26 -12.58
C PHE A 157 -4.32 12.33 -14.01
N GLY A 158 -3.69 13.15 -14.84
CA GLY A 158 -4.07 13.40 -16.24
C GLY A 158 -3.00 12.95 -17.22
N ILE A 159 -3.12 13.39 -18.48
CA ILE A 159 -2.14 13.06 -19.53
C ILE A 159 -0.88 13.94 -19.45
N THR A 160 -1.02 15.22 -19.07
CA THR A 160 0.07 16.21 -19.15
C THR A 160 0.89 16.36 -17.84
N ASN A 161 0.27 16.11 -16.68
CA ASN A 161 0.83 16.17 -15.32
C ASN A 161 2.07 17.08 -15.15
N ILE A 162 1.85 18.40 -15.09
CA ILE A 162 2.90 19.39 -14.90
C ILE A 162 2.99 19.73 -13.41
N VAL A 163 4.19 19.55 -12.85
CA VAL A 163 4.51 19.87 -11.46
C VAL A 163 4.47 21.39 -11.24
N GLY A 164 3.70 21.81 -10.26
CA GLY A 164 3.69 23.16 -9.72
C GLY A 164 4.80 23.36 -8.69
N ASP A 165 4.96 22.40 -7.77
CA ASP A 165 6.02 22.37 -6.75
C ASP A 165 6.07 20.99 -6.06
N ILE A 166 7.27 20.51 -5.71
CA ILE A 166 7.47 19.38 -4.79
C ILE A 166 8.12 19.89 -3.51
N ALA A 167 7.42 19.75 -2.37
CA ALA A 167 7.84 20.28 -1.08
C ALA A 167 7.72 19.26 0.04
N ILE A 168 8.69 19.26 0.94
CA ILE A 168 8.60 18.59 2.24
C ILE A 168 7.83 19.52 3.18
N LEU A 169 6.77 19.01 3.80
CA LEU A 169 5.93 19.78 4.71
C LEU A 169 6.56 19.80 6.10
N GLU A 170 6.63 20.97 6.71
CA GLU A 170 7.19 21.18 8.04
C GLU A 170 6.14 20.91 9.14
N ASP A 171 6.52 20.13 10.14
CA ASP A 171 5.69 19.84 11.31
C ASP A 171 5.19 21.15 11.97
N GLY A 172 3.90 21.17 12.34
CA GLY A 172 3.27 22.33 13.00
C GLY A 172 2.84 23.46 12.05
N THR A 173 2.99 23.29 10.74
CA THR A 173 2.39 24.19 9.75
C THR A 173 0.97 23.76 9.38
N GLN A 174 0.12 24.71 8.99
CA GLN A 174 -1.24 24.40 8.54
C GLN A 174 -1.26 23.42 7.36
N ALA A 175 -0.32 23.56 6.42
CA ALA A 175 -0.22 22.66 5.27
C ALA A 175 0.09 21.21 5.70
N TYR A 176 0.91 21.03 6.74
CA TYR A 176 1.20 19.73 7.32
C TYR A 176 -0.03 19.12 8.00
N ASP A 177 -0.77 19.91 8.79
CA ASP A 177 -1.99 19.47 9.46
C ASP A 177 -3.07 19.06 8.45
N ASP A 178 -3.27 19.85 7.40
CA ASP A 178 -4.19 19.55 6.31
C ASP A 178 -3.79 18.24 5.59
N ALA A 179 -2.49 18.05 5.38
CA ALA A 179 -1.97 16.83 4.79
C ALA A 179 -2.21 15.61 5.68
N LEU A 180 -2.05 15.73 7.01
CA LEU A 180 -2.36 14.67 7.96
C LEU A 180 -3.84 14.30 7.95
N VAL A 181 -4.75 15.28 7.91
CA VAL A 181 -6.19 15.05 7.79
C VAL A 181 -6.48 14.26 6.51
N LYS A 182 -5.92 14.70 5.39
CA LYS A 182 -6.13 14.01 4.11
C LYS A 182 -5.57 12.59 4.11
N LEU A 183 -4.34 12.40 4.58
CA LEU A 183 -3.70 11.09 4.70
C LEU A 183 -4.39 10.19 5.74
N SER A 184 -5.12 10.73 6.72
CA SER A 184 -5.88 9.92 7.69
C SER A 184 -6.98 9.09 7.01
N SER A 185 -7.49 9.55 5.88
CA SER A 185 -8.45 8.82 5.05
C SER A 185 -7.81 7.72 4.20
N CYS A 186 -6.49 7.78 4.00
CA CYS A 186 -5.75 6.79 3.22
C CYS A 186 -5.45 5.54 4.08
N LYS A 187 -5.57 4.36 3.47
CA LYS A 187 -5.17 3.11 4.12
C LYS A 187 -3.67 3.17 4.41
N ARG A 188 -3.33 3.08 5.69
CA ARG A 188 -1.94 2.95 6.13
C ARG A 188 -1.40 1.59 5.69
N LEU A 189 -0.37 1.63 4.84
CA LEU A 189 0.29 0.44 4.28
C LEU A 189 1.04 -0.33 5.38
N HIS A 190 1.46 0.32 6.47
CA HIS A 190 2.13 -0.32 7.60
C HIS A 190 1.94 0.41 8.94
N ARG A 191 1.52 -0.30 10.01
CA ARG A 191 1.24 0.30 11.34
C ARG A 191 2.47 0.54 12.21
N ALA A 192 3.55 -0.23 12.04
CA ALA A 192 4.68 -0.21 12.97
C ALA A 192 5.82 0.77 12.60
N MET A 193 5.65 1.59 11.55
CA MET A 193 6.69 2.53 11.12
C MET A 193 6.28 3.97 11.42
N GLN A 194 7.18 4.70 12.08
CA GLN A 194 7.10 6.14 12.21
C GLN A 194 7.68 6.76 10.91
N PRO A 195 6.87 7.48 10.14
CA PRO A 195 7.37 8.21 8.97
C PRO A 195 8.22 9.39 9.42
N ASN A 196 9.18 9.78 8.58
CA ASN A 196 10.02 10.94 8.83
C ASN A 196 9.52 12.19 8.08
N TRP A 197 8.83 11.98 6.95
CA TRP A 197 8.51 13.05 6.01
C TRP A 197 7.10 12.92 5.46
N ILE A 198 6.44 14.07 5.31
CA ILE A 198 5.27 14.23 4.44
C ILE A 198 5.68 15.11 3.28
N VAL A 199 5.52 14.62 2.06
CA VAL A 199 5.87 15.34 0.84
C VAL A 199 4.61 15.64 0.06
N SER A 200 4.46 16.89 -0.35
CA SER A 200 3.43 17.32 -1.29
C SER A 200 4.01 17.48 -2.69
N VAL A 201 3.33 16.91 -3.67
CA VAL A 201 3.48 17.23 -5.09
C VAL A 201 2.23 18.02 -5.46
N SER A 202 2.40 19.30 -5.73
CA SER A 202 1.32 20.16 -6.24
C SER A 202 1.41 20.24 -7.75
N SER A 203 0.27 20.30 -8.43
CA SER A 203 0.25 20.50 -9.89
C SER A 203 0.07 21.95 -10.28
N ALA A 204 0.75 22.32 -11.37
CA ALA A 204 0.29 23.39 -12.24
C ALA A 204 -0.84 22.88 -13.16
N VAL A 205 -0.74 21.62 -13.61
CA VAL A 205 -1.77 20.91 -14.38
C VAL A 205 -1.77 19.43 -14.01
N GLY A 206 -2.91 18.85 -13.64
CA GLY A 206 -3.03 17.40 -13.40
C GLY A 206 -2.73 16.98 -11.96
N VAL A 207 -1.75 16.09 -11.78
CA VAL A 207 -1.58 15.31 -10.54
C VAL A 207 -1.24 16.12 -9.28
N ASN A 208 -2.03 15.95 -8.24
CA ASN A 208 -1.64 16.31 -6.89
C ASN A 208 -1.36 15.04 -6.10
N ALA A 209 -0.27 15.01 -5.32
CA ALA A 209 0.04 13.88 -4.46
C ALA A 209 0.46 14.33 -3.06
N LEU A 210 0.07 13.55 -2.07
CA LEU A 210 0.62 13.59 -0.72
C LEU A 210 1.22 12.23 -0.41
N VAL A 211 2.47 12.21 0.06
CA VAL A 211 3.18 10.97 0.36
C VAL A 211 3.81 11.06 1.74
N GLU A 212 3.42 10.13 2.61
CA GLU A 212 4.04 9.89 3.91
C GLU A 212 5.11 8.82 3.74
N CYS A 213 6.38 9.11 4.06
CA CYS A 213 7.50 8.20 3.82
C CYS A 213 8.63 8.32 4.84
N VAL A 214 9.57 7.36 4.80
CA VAL A 214 10.74 7.32 5.71
C VAL A 214 11.94 8.07 5.12
N ALA A 215 12.12 8.01 3.79
CA ALA A 215 13.22 8.67 3.11
C ALA A 215 12.85 9.08 1.68
N ILE A 216 13.62 10.02 1.13
CA ILE A 216 13.42 10.58 -0.21
C ILE A 216 14.76 10.53 -0.94
N SER A 217 14.77 10.03 -2.17
CA SER A 217 15.95 10.06 -3.03
C SER A 217 15.60 10.62 -4.40
N VAL A 218 16.51 11.43 -4.94
CA VAL A 218 16.45 11.94 -6.32
C VAL A 218 17.59 11.31 -7.10
N GLN A 219 17.29 10.72 -8.25
CA GLN A 219 18.26 10.04 -9.11
C GLN A 219 18.04 10.42 -10.58
N PRO A 220 19.11 10.78 -11.33
CA PRO A 220 19.01 11.05 -12.77
C PRO A 220 18.54 9.83 -13.58
#